data_AF-A0AA86J7V6-F1
#
_entry.id   AF-A0AA86J7V6-F1
#
_cell.length_a   1.000
_cell.length_b   1.000
_cell.length_c   1.000
_cell.angle_alpha   90.00
_cell.angle_beta   90.00
_cell.angle_gamma   90.00
#
_symmetry.space_group_name_H-M   'P 1'
#
loop_
_entity.id
_entity.type
_entity.pdbx_description
1 polymer ?
#
loop_
_entity_poly.entity_id
_entity_poly.type
_entity_poly.pdbx_seq_one_letter_code
_entity_poly.pdbx_strand_id
1 'polypeptide(L)'
;MGFDMAGKKNNKSRTQRNKQNGAGSTQRNNQSAQKRPSRGIMKFAKRAGQFLLATGALTLLASFAYDFLTGDVQVKYLKPSGRGYEFQLSNNNSVDQVIDEFRIKPDPDQQFIFKIDKDIYANVHNGGVTIPGGNTTYMPAYEFKEMDGYELGAKSEVNFRIPPLVARDYMVPEYIVVFAEYKTSPKNPSMKKIASFLTRLHLREPKQQQKYLIVDNYWTPISNGNVVNAIQTACRDDDVFAQSETCRAYLKN
;
A
#
# COMPACT_ATOMS: atom_id res chain seq x y z
N MET A 1 -16.42 50.16 57.56
CA MET A 1 -17.40 49.09 57.89
C MET A 1 -16.55 47.86 58.20
N GLY A 2 -16.09 47.62 59.44
CA GLY A 2 -16.86 47.18 60.63
C GLY A 2 -17.24 45.70 60.43
N PHE A 3 -16.87 44.68 61.22
CA PHE A 3 -16.38 44.47 62.59
C PHE A 3 -15.51 43.17 62.57
N ASP A 4 -14.45 43.00 63.38
CA ASP A 4 -14.43 42.32 64.71
C ASP A 4 -15.28 41.02 64.79
N MET A 5 -14.88 39.88 65.37
CA MET A 5 -14.08 39.68 66.59
C MET A 5 -13.68 38.20 66.78
N ALA A 6 -12.71 37.99 67.67
CA ALA A 6 -12.12 36.73 68.12
C ALA A 6 -13.05 35.85 68.99
N GLY A 7 -12.66 34.58 69.21
CA GLY A 7 -13.30 33.73 70.22
C GLY A 7 -12.65 32.36 70.46
N LYS A 8 -11.58 32.31 71.25
CA LYS A 8 -11.11 31.09 71.96
C LYS A 8 -12.18 30.62 72.96
N LYS A 9 -12.36 29.30 73.13
CA LYS A 9 -12.41 28.65 74.46
C LYS A 9 -12.37 27.11 74.39
N ASN A 10 -11.44 26.56 75.16
CA ASN A 10 -11.36 25.17 75.61
C ASN A 10 -12.63 24.75 76.37
N ASN A 11 -13.02 23.48 76.30
CA ASN A 11 -13.35 22.78 77.54
C ASN A 11 -13.11 21.26 77.49
N LYS A 12 -12.49 20.78 78.57
CA LYS A 12 -12.26 19.37 78.92
C LYS A 12 -13.48 18.83 79.67
N SER A 13 -13.89 17.60 79.37
CA SER A 13 -14.64 16.71 80.28
C SER A 13 -14.49 15.28 79.73
N ARG A 14 -13.51 14.48 80.16
CA ARG A 14 -13.48 13.62 81.36
C ARG A 14 -14.66 12.65 81.50
N THR A 15 -14.48 11.49 80.88
CA THR A 15 -14.61 10.11 81.42
C THR A 15 -15.79 9.72 82.30
N GLN A 16 -16.56 8.71 81.86
CA GLN A 16 -17.01 7.55 82.66
C GLN A 16 -17.44 6.43 81.69
N ARG A 17 -16.62 5.39 81.47
CA ARG A 17 -16.74 4.05 82.09
C ARG A 17 -18.19 3.51 82.10
N ASN A 18 -18.47 2.57 81.21
CA ASN A 18 -19.33 1.45 81.55
C ASN A 18 -18.67 0.15 81.06
N LYS A 19 -18.64 -0.86 81.92
CA LYS A 19 -17.91 -2.12 81.78
C LYS A 19 -18.91 -3.26 82.01
N GLN A 20 -18.65 -4.39 81.35
CA GLN A 20 -19.17 -5.75 81.57
C GLN A 20 -20.50 -6.09 80.89
N ASN A 21 -20.78 -7.29 80.40
CA ASN A 21 -20.02 -8.51 80.05
C ASN A 21 -21.05 -9.48 79.43
N GLY A 22 -20.64 -10.39 78.54
CA GLY A 22 -21.46 -11.53 78.08
C GLY A 22 -21.00 -11.99 76.68
N ALA A 23 -20.04 -12.92 76.58
CA ALA A 23 -20.22 -14.37 76.56
C ALA A 23 -20.58 -14.93 75.16
N GLY A 24 -19.54 -15.42 74.46
CA GLY A 24 -19.56 -16.65 73.66
C GLY A 24 -20.33 -16.71 72.35
N SER A 25 -19.63 -16.54 71.22
CA SER A 25 -19.58 -17.57 70.17
C SER A 25 -18.46 -17.26 69.16
N THR A 26 -17.48 -18.14 69.10
CA THR A 26 -16.35 -18.11 68.17
C THR A 26 -16.85 -18.40 66.75
N GLN A 27 -17.20 -17.37 65.97
CA GLN A 27 -17.29 -17.53 64.52
C GLN A 27 -15.86 -17.58 63.96
N ARG A 28 -15.41 -18.80 63.65
CA ARG A 28 -14.24 -19.06 62.80
C ARG A 28 -14.47 -18.37 61.47
N ASN A 29 -13.81 -17.23 61.31
CA ASN A 29 -13.71 -16.52 60.06
C ASN A 29 -12.84 -17.37 59.12
N ASN A 30 -13.46 -18.15 58.22
CA ASN A 30 -12.77 -18.79 57.11
C ASN A 30 -12.37 -17.72 56.10
N GLN A 31 -11.37 -16.91 56.46
CA GLN A 31 -10.57 -16.23 55.47
C GLN A 31 -9.72 -17.30 54.80
N SER A 32 -10.14 -17.72 53.61
CA SER A 32 -9.23 -18.38 52.67
C SER A 32 -8.00 -17.48 52.57
N ALA A 33 -6.90 -17.94 53.16
CA ALA A 33 -5.64 -17.23 53.11
C ALA A 33 -5.23 -17.19 51.64
N GLN A 34 -5.59 -16.09 50.96
CA GLN A 34 -5.10 -15.80 49.63
C GLN A 34 -3.58 -15.68 49.77
N LYS A 35 -2.88 -16.78 49.48
CA LYS A 35 -1.42 -16.90 49.60
C LYS A 35 -0.83 -15.75 48.80
N ARG A 36 -0.41 -14.68 49.50
CA ARG A 36 0.30 -13.57 48.88
C ARG A 36 1.52 -14.19 48.18
N PRO A 37 1.67 -14.02 46.86
CA PRO A 37 2.80 -14.59 46.15
C PRO A 37 4.08 -14.10 46.84
N SER A 38 5.01 -15.03 47.07
CA SER A 38 6.24 -14.69 47.79
C SER A 38 6.96 -13.55 47.06
N ARG A 39 7.61 -12.65 47.81
CA ARG A 39 8.35 -11.52 47.23
C ARG A 39 9.35 -11.96 46.15
N GLY A 40 9.86 -13.20 46.21
CA GLY A 40 10.71 -13.81 45.19
C GLY A 40 9.98 -14.11 43.88
N ILE A 41 8.79 -14.72 43.94
CA ILE A 41 7.96 -15.03 42.75
C ILE A 41 7.48 -13.74 42.09
N MET A 42 7.12 -12.72 42.87
CA MET A 42 6.73 -11.40 42.35
C MET A 42 7.90 -10.69 41.64
N LYS A 43 9.13 -10.81 42.15
CA LYS A 43 10.35 -10.28 41.50
C LYS A 43 10.68 -11.04 40.21
N PHE A 44 10.52 -12.37 40.20
CA PHE A 44 10.73 -13.18 39.00
C PHE A 44 9.69 -12.88 37.93
N ALA A 45 8.41 -12.83 38.27
CA ALA A 45 7.33 -12.46 37.35
C ALA A 45 7.51 -11.04 36.78
N LYS A 46 7.98 -10.08 37.60
CA LYS A 46 8.30 -8.73 37.12
C LYS A 46 9.48 -8.72 36.15
N ARG A 47 10.55 -9.47 36.44
CA ARG A 47 11.71 -9.61 35.54
C ARG A 47 11.35 -10.33 34.24
N ALA A 48 10.59 -11.41 34.32
CA ALA A 48 10.09 -12.15 33.16
C ALA A 48 9.15 -11.27 32.31
N GLY A 49 8.24 -10.52 32.93
CA GLY A 49 7.39 -9.55 32.25
C GLY A 49 8.19 -8.44 31.56
N GLN A 50 9.22 -7.90 32.22
CA GLN A 50 10.13 -6.93 31.59
C GLN A 50 10.90 -7.54 30.42
N PHE A 51 11.36 -8.78 30.54
CA PHE A 51 12.04 -9.48 29.46
C PHE A 51 11.12 -9.74 28.27
N LEU A 52 9.88 -10.17 28.51
CA LEU A 52 8.86 -10.37 27.48
C LEU A 52 8.45 -9.06 26.80
N LEU A 53 8.31 -7.97 27.55
CA LEU A 53 8.05 -6.64 26.98
C LEU A 53 9.22 -6.17 26.12
N ALA A 54 10.47 -6.38 26.57
CA ALA A 54 11.65 -6.01 25.82
C ALA A 54 11.80 -6.84 24.52
N THR A 55 11.59 -8.16 24.60
CA THR A 55 11.64 -9.04 23.42
C THR A 55 10.50 -8.78 22.45
N GLY A 56 9.29 -8.51 22.95
CA GLY A 56 8.14 -8.10 22.15
C GLY A 56 8.36 -6.75 21.44
N ALA A 57 8.90 -5.76 22.15
CA ALA A 57 9.24 -4.47 21.54
C ALA A 57 10.34 -4.63 20.47
N LEU A 58 11.36 -5.46 20.73
CA LEU A 58 12.43 -5.73 19.77
C LEU A 58 11.90 -6.39 18.50
N THR A 59 10.97 -7.35 18.62
CA THR A 59 10.36 -8.00 17.46
C THR A 59 9.52 -7.02 16.64
N LEU A 60 8.72 -6.16 17.28
CA LEU A 60 7.97 -5.12 16.58
C LEU A 60 8.88 -4.15 15.81
N LEU A 61 9.98 -3.72 16.43
CA LEU A 61 10.96 -2.85 15.77
C LEU A 61 11.68 -3.56 14.62
N ALA A 62 12.02 -4.85 14.79
CA ALA A 62 12.63 -5.65 13.74
C ALA A 62 11.69 -5.84 12.54
N SER A 63 10.42 -6.16 12.78
CA SER A 63 9.41 -6.28 11.73
C SER A 63 9.17 -4.94 11.02
N PHE A 64 9.09 -3.84 11.77
CA PHE A 64 8.97 -2.51 11.18
C PHE A 64 10.17 -2.16 10.29
N ALA A 65 11.39 -2.44 10.76
CA ALA A 65 12.61 -2.19 9.99
C ALA A 65 12.66 -3.06 8.73
N TYR A 66 12.28 -4.34 8.85
CA TYR A 66 12.18 -5.24 7.70
C TYR A 66 11.18 -4.71 6.68
N ASP A 67 9.94 -4.43 7.09
CA ASP A 67 8.90 -3.90 6.20
C ASP A 67 9.27 -2.55 5.60
N PHE A 68 10.04 -1.72 6.30
CA PHE A 68 10.51 -0.45 5.75
C PHE A 68 11.56 -0.66 4.65
N LEU A 69 12.41 -1.68 4.79
CA LEU A 69 13.47 -2.02 3.84
C LEU A 69 12.96 -2.82 2.65
N THR A 70 12.05 -3.77 2.87
CA THR A 70 11.55 -4.71 1.85
C THR A 70 10.17 -4.37 1.32
N GLY A 71 9.35 -3.67 2.11
CA GLY A 71 8.03 -3.24 1.71
C GLY A 71 8.12 -2.13 0.67
N ASP A 72 7.65 -2.44 -0.53
CA ASP A 72 7.68 -1.51 -1.66
C ASP A 72 6.27 -1.10 -2.07
N VAL A 73 6.20 0.02 -2.78
CA VAL A 73 4.99 0.41 -3.51
C VAL A 73 4.96 -0.39 -4.81
N GLN A 74 3.81 -0.96 -5.15
CA GLN A 74 3.61 -1.76 -6.35
C GLN A 74 2.50 -1.17 -7.20
N VAL A 75 2.74 -1.14 -8.52
CA VAL A 75 1.75 -0.75 -9.52
C VAL A 75 1.31 -1.99 -10.27
N LYS A 76 0.01 -2.30 -10.22
CA LYS A 76 -0.58 -3.46 -10.87
C LYS A 76 -1.70 -3.04 -11.81
N TYR A 77 -1.68 -3.56 -13.03
CA TYR A 77 -2.83 -3.49 -13.93
C TYR A 77 -3.95 -4.41 -13.43
N LEU A 78 -5.19 -3.90 -13.43
CA LEU A 78 -6.37 -4.69 -13.05
C LEU A 78 -7.16 -5.16 -14.27
N LYS A 79 -7.60 -4.23 -15.13
CA LYS A 79 -8.50 -4.52 -16.26
C LYS A 79 -8.64 -3.33 -17.20
N PRO A 80 -9.20 -3.54 -18.41
CA PRO A 80 -9.62 -2.43 -19.27
C PRO A 80 -10.78 -1.66 -18.60
N SER A 81 -10.80 -0.34 -18.75
CA SER A 81 -11.81 0.52 -18.15
C SER A 81 -12.30 1.57 -19.15
N GLY A 82 -13.39 1.25 -19.85
CA GLY A 82 -13.86 2.04 -20.98
C GLY A 82 -12.78 2.11 -22.07
N ARG A 83 -12.31 3.32 -22.37
CA ARG A 83 -11.18 3.53 -23.29
C ARG A 83 -9.81 3.54 -22.59
N GLY A 84 -9.77 3.60 -21.26
CA GLY A 84 -8.55 3.60 -20.49
C GLY A 84 -8.29 2.26 -19.82
N TYR A 85 -7.49 2.30 -18.77
CA TYR A 85 -7.04 1.14 -18.03
C TYR A 85 -7.17 1.41 -16.53
N GLU A 86 -7.66 0.43 -15.78
CA GLU A 86 -7.70 0.52 -14.32
C GLU A 86 -6.44 -0.10 -13.74
N PHE A 87 -5.77 0.67 -12.89
CA PHE A 87 -4.56 0.29 -12.17
C PHE A 87 -4.79 0.37 -10.67
N GLN A 88 -4.04 -0.43 -9.93
CA GLN A 88 -3.98 -0.38 -8.49
C GLN A 88 -2.55 -0.05 -8.05
N LEU A 89 -2.45 0.89 -7.12
CA LEU A 89 -1.24 1.20 -6.39
C LEU A 89 -1.38 0.62 -4.98
N SER A 90 -0.45 -0.24 -4.58
CA SER A 90 -0.44 -0.89 -3.27
C SER A 90 0.82 -0.50 -2.50
N ASN A 91 0.67 -0.04 -1.25
CA ASN A 91 1.79 0.28 -0.36
C ASN A 91 1.95 -0.84 0.66
N ASN A 92 2.90 -1.73 0.39
CA ASN A 92 3.23 -2.80 1.32
C ASN A 92 4.18 -2.36 2.45
N ASN A 93 4.61 -1.10 2.46
CA ASN A 93 5.46 -0.55 3.50
C ASN A 93 4.64 -0.22 4.77
N SER A 94 5.32 -0.23 5.91
CA SER A 94 4.75 0.15 7.21
C SER A 94 4.75 1.67 7.45
N VAL A 95 5.10 2.46 6.43
CA VAL A 95 5.04 3.92 6.48
C VAL A 95 4.32 4.49 5.26
N ASP A 96 3.66 5.63 5.47
CA ASP A 96 3.03 6.40 4.40
C ASP A 96 4.06 6.82 3.36
N GLN A 97 3.68 6.68 2.09
CA GLN A 97 4.49 7.05 0.93
C GLN A 97 3.82 8.19 0.17
N VAL A 98 4.63 8.98 -0.51
CA VAL A 98 4.19 9.94 -1.52
C VAL A 98 4.74 9.48 -2.84
N ILE A 99 3.90 9.50 -3.88
CA ILE A 99 4.32 9.28 -5.25
C ILE A 99 5.00 10.54 -5.75
N ASP A 100 6.33 10.53 -5.84
CA ASP A 100 7.09 11.68 -6.33
C ASP A 100 6.89 11.84 -7.85
N GLU A 101 6.81 10.73 -8.58
CA GLU A 101 6.66 10.70 -10.04
C GLU A 101 6.01 9.37 -10.46
N PHE A 102 5.03 9.42 -11.38
CA PHE A 102 4.48 8.25 -12.07
C PHE A 102 4.39 8.51 -13.58
N ARG A 103 5.00 7.66 -14.40
CA ARG A 103 5.00 7.81 -15.87
C ARG A 103 4.77 6.47 -16.55
N ILE A 104 4.02 6.50 -17.66
CA ILE A 104 4.06 5.42 -18.63
C ILE A 104 5.04 5.83 -19.73
N LYS A 105 6.02 4.97 -20.02
CA LYS A 105 7.00 5.20 -21.09
C LYS A 105 6.99 4.09 -22.13
N PRO A 106 7.19 4.43 -23.41
CA PRO A 106 7.42 3.41 -24.43
C PRO A 106 8.77 2.72 -24.26
N ASP A 107 8.90 1.53 -24.81
CA ASP A 107 10.20 0.95 -25.14
C ASP A 107 10.84 1.74 -26.30
N PRO A 108 12.01 2.38 -26.11
CA PRO A 108 12.59 3.31 -27.09
C PRO A 108 12.97 2.63 -28.41
N ASP A 109 13.24 1.32 -28.39
CA ASP A 109 13.69 0.56 -29.56
C ASP A 109 12.52 -0.06 -30.34
N GLN A 110 11.28 0.15 -29.89
CA GLN A 110 10.09 -0.45 -30.49
C GLN A 110 9.45 0.42 -31.58
N GLN A 111 9.00 -0.21 -32.67
CA GLN A 111 7.98 0.34 -33.57
C GLN A 111 6.56 0.07 -33.07
N PHE A 112 5.71 1.10 -33.10
CA PHE A 112 4.31 0.97 -32.71
C PHE A 112 3.47 0.49 -33.89
N ILE A 113 2.77 -0.62 -33.70
CA ILE A 113 1.81 -1.13 -34.67
C ILE A 113 0.41 -1.06 -34.04
N PHE A 114 -0.49 -0.35 -34.74
CA PHE A 114 -1.88 -0.21 -34.37
C PHE A 114 -2.75 -0.82 -35.46
N LYS A 115 -3.76 -1.58 -35.05
CA LYS A 115 -4.79 -2.08 -35.95
C LYS A 115 -6.07 -1.27 -35.79
N ILE A 116 -6.81 -1.16 -36.88
CA ILE A 116 -8.16 -0.59 -36.86
C ILE A 116 -9.10 -1.70 -36.39
N ASP A 117 -9.81 -1.46 -35.29
CA ASP A 117 -10.71 -2.45 -34.67
C ASP A 117 -12.20 -2.16 -34.93
N LYS A 118 -12.50 -1.09 -35.65
CA LYS A 118 -13.87 -0.65 -35.97
C LYS A 118 -13.98 -0.19 -37.41
N ASP A 119 -15.17 -0.34 -37.96
CA ASP A 119 -15.49 0.21 -39.28
C ASP A 119 -15.35 1.73 -39.27
N ILE A 120 -14.58 2.25 -40.22
CA ILE A 120 -14.37 3.69 -40.41
C ILE A 120 -14.70 4.10 -41.83
N TYR A 121 -15.23 5.32 -41.96
CA TYR A 121 -15.40 5.95 -43.26
C TYR A 121 -14.09 6.55 -43.72
N ALA A 122 -13.59 6.07 -44.85
CA ALA A 122 -12.39 6.60 -45.50
C ALA A 122 -12.76 7.34 -46.78
N ASN A 123 -12.02 8.41 -47.09
CA ASN A 123 -12.17 9.11 -48.36
C ASN A 123 -11.29 8.43 -49.41
N VAL A 124 -11.93 7.95 -50.48
CA VAL A 124 -11.24 7.29 -51.60
C VAL A 124 -11.02 8.32 -52.71
N HIS A 125 -9.77 8.45 -53.15
CA HIS A 125 -9.39 9.34 -54.26
C HIS A 125 -8.59 8.54 -55.30
N ASN A 126 -8.50 9.05 -56.53
CA ASN A 126 -7.70 8.42 -57.59
C ASN A 126 -6.21 8.40 -57.19
N GLY A 127 -5.75 7.28 -56.63
CA GLY A 127 -4.37 7.07 -56.17
C GLY A 127 -4.22 6.68 -54.69
N GLY A 128 -5.30 6.60 -53.90
CA GLY A 128 -5.18 6.12 -52.52
C GLY A 128 -6.43 6.30 -51.63
N VAL A 129 -6.28 5.86 -50.39
CA VAL A 129 -7.31 5.93 -49.34
C VAL A 129 -6.81 6.84 -48.22
N THR A 130 -7.63 7.83 -47.84
CA THR A 130 -7.33 8.73 -46.71
C THR A 130 -8.18 8.35 -45.50
N ILE A 131 -7.52 7.93 -44.43
CA ILE A 131 -8.12 7.59 -43.14
C ILE A 131 -8.32 8.88 -42.34
N PRO A 132 -9.47 9.06 -41.64
CA PRO A 132 -9.69 10.17 -40.72
C PRO A 132 -8.49 10.38 -39.78
N GLY A 133 -8.12 11.64 -39.55
CA GLY A 133 -7.00 12.00 -38.67
C GLY A 133 -5.59 11.79 -39.27
N GLY A 134 -5.43 11.14 -40.42
CA GLY A 134 -4.12 10.92 -41.06
C GLY A 134 -3.34 9.76 -40.45
N ASN A 135 -2.01 9.74 -40.62
CA ASN A 135 -1.10 8.66 -40.18
C ASN A 135 -0.43 8.89 -38.80
N THR A 136 -0.66 10.05 -38.17
CA THR A 136 -0.10 10.39 -36.85
C THR A 136 -1.18 10.29 -35.78
N THR A 137 -0.87 9.66 -34.65
CA THR A 137 -1.77 9.62 -33.49
C THR A 137 -1.05 10.06 -32.24
N TYR A 138 -1.82 10.66 -31.34
CA TYR A 138 -1.38 11.02 -30.01
C TYR A 138 -1.63 9.86 -29.03
N MET A 139 -0.79 9.77 -27.99
CA MET A 139 -0.80 8.70 -26.98
C MET A 139 -1.04 9.26 -25.57
N PRO A 140 -2.31 9.42 -25.15
CA PRO A 140 -2.67 10.06 -23.88
C PRO A 140 -2.02 9.46 -22.64
N ALA A 141 -1.84 8.13 -22.59
CA ALA A 141 -1.21 7.43 -21.47
C ALA A 141 0.18 7.95 -21.12
N TYR A 142 0.95 8.47 -22.08
CA TYR A 142 2.33 8.95 -21.86
C TYR A 142 2.39 10.34 -21.22
N GLU A 143 1.29 11.09 -21.26
CA GLU A 143 1.19 12.39 -20.60
C GLU A 143 0.51 12.32 -19.24
N PHE A 144 0.13 11.12 -18.79
CA PHE A 144 -0.52 10.93 -17.50
C PHE A 144 0.43 11.28 -16.34
N LYS A 145 -0.02 12.20 -15.48
CA LYS A 145 0.72 12.68 -14.29
C LYS A 145 -0.16 12.82 -13.04
N GLU A 146 -1.41 12.37 -13.08
CA GLU A 146 -2.38 12.63 -12.01
C GLU A 146 -2.00 11.99 -10.68
N MET A 147 -1.15 10.96 -10.70
CA MET A 147 -0.64 10.31 -9.48
C MET A 147 0.56 11.05 -8.86
N ASP A 148 1.12 12.07 -9.51
CA ASP A 148 2.23 12.84 -8.94
C ASP A 148 1.75 13.61 -7.70
N GLY A 149 2.48 13.46 -6.58
CA GLY A 149 2.13 14.03 -5.28
C GLY A 149 1.07 13.26 -4.51
N TYR A 150 0.53 12.15 -5.04
CA TYR A 150 -0.47 11.36 -4.35
C TYR A 150 0.09 10.74 -3.07
N GLU A 151 -0.65 10.87 -1.96
CA GLU A 151 -0.29 10.29 -0.68
C GLU A 151 -0.95 8.92 -0.51
N LEU A 152 -0.12 7.89 -0.33
CA LEU A 152 -0.58 6.52 -0.11
C LEU A 152 -0.26 6.08 1.32
N GLY A 153 -1.30 5.79 2.09
CA GLY A 153 -1.17 5.36 3.48
C GLY A 153 -0.40 4.04 3.61
N ALA A 154 0.21 3.80 4.77
CA ALA A 154 0.83 2.53 5.10
C ALA A 154 -0.17 1.37 4.96
N LYS A 155 0.27 0.24 4.38
CA LYS A 155 -0.55 -0.97 4.19
C LYS A 155 -1.91 -0.70 3.53
N SER A 156 -1.92 0.19 2.55
CA SER A 156 -3.16 0.62 1.86
C SER A 156 -3.04 0.47 0.35
N GLU A 157 -4.20 0.45 -0.31
CA GLU A 157 -4.33 0.32 -1.75
C GLU A 157 -5.26 1.39 -2.30
N VAL A 158 -4.96 1.87 -3.51
CA VAL A 158 -5.82 2.80 -4.24
C VAL A 158 -5.90 2.40 -5.70
N ASN A 159 -7.10 2.50 -6.27
CA ASN A 159 -7.31 2.33 -7.70
C ASN A 159 -7.29 3.69 -8.40
N PHE A 160 -6.68 3.74 -9.58
CA PHE A 160 -6.64 4.92 -10.43
C PHE A 160 -6.79 4.51 -11.90
N ARG A 161 -7.09 5.49 -12.76
CA ARG A 161 -7.33 5.25 -14.19
C ARG A 161 -6.26 5.91 -15.02
N ILE A 162 -5.68 5.13 -15.93
CA ILE A 162 -4.76 5.62 -16.95
C ILE A 162 -5.55 5.81 -18.25
N PRO A 163 -5.37 6.91 -18.98
CA PRO A 163 -6.04 7.13 -20.25
C PRO A 163 -5.56 6.14 -21.33
N PRO A 164 -6.27 6.02 -22.48
CA PRO A 164 -5.88 5.13 -23.57
C PRO A 164 -4.44 5.37 -24.05
N LEU A 165 -3.83 4.32 -24.60
CA LEU A 165 -2.57 4.44 -25.35
C LEU A 165 -2.78 5.13 -26.70
N VAL A 166 -3.99 5.13 -27.24
CA VAL A 166 -4.32 5.72 -28.54
C VAL A 166 -5.50 6.69 -28.43
N ALA A 167 -5.31 7.92 -28.90
CA ALA A 167 -6.34 8.95 -28.85
C ALA A 167 -7.55 8.66 -29.75
N ARG A 168 -7.35 7.88 -30.82
CA ARG A 168 -8.40 7.45 -31.75
C ARG A 168 -9.18 6.27 -31.17
N ASP A 169 -10.49 6.30 -31.31
CA ASP A 169 -11.42 5.33 -30.73
C ASP A 169 -11.67 4.09 -31.63
N TYR A 170 -11.16 4.11 -32.86
CA TYR A 170 -11.19 3.02 -33.83
C TYR A 170 -9.82 2.35 -34.02
N MET A 171 -8.85 2.62 -33.12
CA MET A 171 -7.51 2.06 -33.18
C MET A 171 -7.15 1.42 -31.84
N VAL A 172 -6.52 0.25 -31.91
CA VAL A 172 -5.99 -0.46 -30.75
C VAL A 172 -4.54 -0.90 -31.01
N PRO A 173 -3.69 -0.99 -29.97
CA PRO A 173 -2.35 -1.54 -30.13
C PRO A 173 -2.45 -3.01 -30.55
N GLU A 174 -1.76 -3.35 -31.64
CA GLU A 174 -1.60 -4.75 -32.03
C GLU A 174 -0.65 -5.45 -31.06
N TYR A 175 0.51 -4.84 -30.80
CA TYR A 175 1.38 -5.17 -29.68
C TYR A 175 2.21 -3.95 -29.29
N ILE A 176 2.33 -3.66 -27.98
CA ILE A 176 3.17 -2.57 -27.49
C ILE A 176 3.80 -2.90 -26.15
N VAL A 177 5.09 -2.64 -26.04
CA VAL A 177 5.84 -2.75 -24.80
C VAL A 177 5.94 -1.37 -24.18
N VAL A 178 5.51 -1.28 -22.93
CA VAL A 178 5.61 -0.05 -22.15
C VAL A 178 6.14 -0.34 -20.76
N PHE A 179 6.60 0.72 -20.11
CA PHE A 179 7.08 0.71 -18.75
C PHE A 179 6.19 1.60 -17.90
N ALA A 180 5.66 1.04 -16.80
CA ALA A 180 5.13 1.84 -15.71
C ALA A 180 6.29 2.16 -14.77
N GLU A 181 6.77 3.40 -14.87
CA GLU A 181 7.87 3.92 -14.07
C GLU A 181 7.33 4.77 -12.93
N TYR A 182 7.81 4.54 -11.71
CA TYR A 182 7.40 5.35 -10.58
C TYR A 182 8.49 5.51 -9.53
N LYS A 183 8.40 6.64 -8.84
CA LYS A 183 9.28 7.00 -7.74
C LYS A 183 8.44 7.34 -6.53
N THR A 184 8.82 6.79 -5.37
CA THR A 184 8.12 7.01 -4.12
C THR A 184 9.08 7.49 -3.05
N SER A 185 8.62 8.37 -2.16
CA SER A 185 9.37 8.74 -0.97
C SER A 185 8.52 8.64 0.29
N PRO A 186 9.11 8.31 1.46
CA PRO A 186 8.37 8.34 2.70
C PRO A 186 7.83 9.76 2.98
N LYS A 187 6.57 9.84 3.40
CA LYS A 187 5.94 11.12 3.77
C LYS A 187 6.64 11.76 4.98
N ASN A 188 7.08 10.95 5.93
CA ASN A 188 7.76 11.42 7.13
C ASN A 188 9.19 11.92 6.80
N PRO A 189 9.58 13.16 7.18
CA PRO A 189 10.88 13.74 6.86
C PRO A 189 12.08 12.94 7.37
N SER A 190 11.98 12.34 8.56
CA SER A 190 13.05 11.52 9.14
C SER A 190 13.22 10.23 8.34
N MET A 191 12.12 9.56 8.01
CA MET A 191 12.15 8.35 7.17
C MET A 191 12.64 8.67 5.75
N LYS A 192 12.34 9.86 5.21
CA LYS A 192 12.84 10.33 3.92
C LYS A 192 14.37 10.47 3.91
N LYS A 193 14.96 10.99 4.99
CA LYS A 193 16.43 11.03 5.15
C LYS A 193 17.04 9.63 5.21
N ILE A 194 16.41 8.72 5.95
CA ILE A 194 16.86 7.32 6.03
C ILE A 194 16.78 6.66 4.65
N ALA A 195 15.64 6.79 3.95
CA ALA A 195 15.47 6.25 2.60
C ALA A 195 16.52 6.82 1.63
N SER A 196 16.76 8.13 1.66
CA SER A 196 17.81 8.76 0.86
C SER A 196 19.19 8.19 1.15
N PHE A 197 19.51 7.92 2.42
CA PHE A 197 20.77 7.31 2.80
C PHE A 197 20.89 5.87 2.29
N LEU A 198 19.82 5.08 2.40
CA LEU A 198 19.76 3.70 1.90
C LEU A 198 19.91 3.63 0.38
N THR A 199 19.28 4.54 -0.36
CA THR A 199 19.46 4.66 -1.82
C THR A 199 20.92 4.97 -2.19
N ARG A 200 21.60 5.84 -1.44
CA ARG A 200 23.04 6.11 -1.68
C ARG A 200 23.93 4.88 -1.44
N LEU A 201 23.51 4.00 -0.53
CA LEU A 201 24.19 2.74 -0.26
C LEU A 201 23.80 1.61 -1.24
N HIS A 202 22.98 1.90 -2.26
CA HIS A 202 22.43 0.90 -3.20
C HIS A 202 21.63 -0.22 -2.50
N LEU A 203 21.10 0.05 -1.31
CA LEU A 203 20.25 -0.88 -0.57
C LEU A 203 18.77 -0.76 -0.96
N ARG A 204 18.42 0.26 -1.75
CA ARG A 204 17.07 0.53 -2.23
C ARG A 204 17.13 1.24 -3.57
N GLU A 205 16.38 0.73 -4.54
CA GLU A 205 16.27 1.37 -5.85
C GLU A 205 15.58 2.73 -5.74
N PRO A 206 16.12 3.79 -6.36
CA PRO A 206 15.52 5.12 -6.35
C PRO A 206 14.24 5.20 -7.19
N LYS A 207 14.06 4.27 -8.12
CA LYS A 207 13.00 4.28 -9.10
C LYS A 207 12.61 2.85 -9.41
N GLN A 208 11.32 2.59 -9.36
CA GLN A 208 10.75 1.30 -9.73
C GLN A 208 10.23 1.36 -11.16
N GLN A 209 10.32 0.21 -11.82
CA GLN A 209 9.92 0.06 -13.21
C GLN A 209 9.30 -1.32 -13.42
N GLN A 210 8.04 -1.33 -13.82
CA GLN A 210 7.35 -2.55 -14.24
C GLN A 210 7.19 -2.54 -15.75
N LYS A 211 7.76 -3.55 -16.42
CA LYS A 211 7.61 -3.74 -17.86
C LYS A 211 6.28 -4.46 -18.14
N TYR A 212 5.55 -3.98 -19.14
CA TYR A 212 4.29 -4.54 -19.60
C TYR A 212 4.33 -4.78 -21.10
N LEU A 213 3.85 -5.93 -21.52
CA LEU A 213 3.43 -6.19 -22.90
C LEU A 213 1.94 -5.96 -23.00
N ILE A 214 1.52 -5.13 -23.94
CA ILE A 214 0.12 -4.84 -24.18
C ILE A 214 -0.30 -5.46 -25.49
N VAL A 215 -1.35 -6.28 -25.43
CA VAL A 215 -2.00 -6.89 -26.60
C VAL A 215 -3.51 -6.75 -26.43
N ASP A 216 -4.21 -6.29 -27.46
CA ASP A 216 -5.67 -6.08 -27.44
C ASP A 216 -6.16 -5.30 -26.21
N ASN A 217 -5.41 -4.25 -25.81
CA ASN A 217 -5.66 -3.43 -24.60
C ASN A 217 -5.45 -4.11 -23.23
N TYR A 218 -4.90 -5.31 -23.18
CA TYR A 218 -4.53 -5.98 -21.91
C TYR A 218 -3.07 -5.79 -21.60
N TRP A 219 -2.75 -5.40 -20.36
CA TRP A 219 -1.38 -5.16 -19.92
C TRP A 219 -0.86 -6.37 -19.15
N THR A 220 -0.04 -7.17 -19.81
CA THR A 220 0.60 -8.34 -19.23
C THR A 220 1.95 -7.95 -18.65
N PRO A 221 2.20 -8.13 -17.34
CA PRO A 221 3.51 -7.86 -16.77
C PRO A 221 4.53 -8.84 -17.34
N ILE A 222 5.68 -8.34 -17.79
CA ILE A 222 6.77 -9.16 -18.29
C ILE A 222 8.02 -8.91 -17.46
N SER A 223 8.73 -9.97 -17.09
CA SER A 223 10.10 -9.84 -16.59
C SER A 223 11.05 -9.57 -17.77
N ASN A 224 12.35 -9.44 -17.53
CA ASN A 224 13.37 -9.34 -18.59
C ASN A 224 13.48 -10.61 -19.48
N GLY A 225 12.45 -11.47 -19.53
CA GLY A 225 12.35 -12.68 -20.33
C GLY A 225 11.54 -12.52 -21.62
N ASN A 226 11.38 -13.65 -22.33
CA ASN A 226 10.81 -13.72 -23.68
C ASN A 226 9.29 -13.40 -23.72
N VAL A 227 8.88 -12.53 -24.64
CA VAL A 227 7.50 -12.09 -24.94
C VAL A 227 6.52 -13.25 -25.13
N VAL A 228 6.96 -14.35 -25.76
CA VAL A 228 6.11 -15.53 -26.00
C VAL A 228 5.65 -16.17 -24.68
N ASN A 229 6.56 -16.30 -23.71
CA ASN A 229 6.23 -16.86 -22.40
C ASN A 229 5.28 -15.95 -21.62
N ALA A 230 5.36 -14.63 -21.83
CA ALA A 230 4.47 -13.69 -21.18
C ALA A 230 3.02 -13.81 -21.68
N ILE A 231 2.81 -13.88 -23.00
CA ILE A 231 1.46 -14.06 -23.57
C ILE A 231 0.86 -15.39 -23.10
N GLN A 232 1.64 -16.47 -23.13
CA GLN A 232 1.18 -17.78 -22.65
C GLN A 232 0.83 -17.76 -21.15
N THR A 233 1.63 -17.06 -20.35
CA THR A 233 1.37 -16.89 -18.90
C THR A 233 0.09 -16.08 -18.67
N ALA A 234 -0.11 -14.98 -19.40
CA ALA A 234 -1.32 -14.18 -19.29
C ALA A 234 -2.58 -14.93 -19.76
N CYS A 235 -2.50 -15.72 -20.83
CA CYS A 235 -3.62 -16.55 -21.28
C CYS A 235 -4.01 -17.64 -20.27
N ARG A 236 -3.08 -18.06 -19.39
CA ARG A 236 -3.35 -19.03 -18.33
C ARG A 236 -3.85 -18.35 -17.05
N ASP A 237 -3.30 -17.19 -16.71
CA ASP A 237 -3.45 -16.59 -15.37
C ASP A 237 -4.49 -15.44 -15.34
N ASP A 238 -4.95 -14.91 -16.48
CA ASP A 238 -5.96 -13.86 -16.57
C ASP A 238 -7.20 -14.35 -17.35
N ASP A 239 -8.30 -14.63 -16.63
CA ASP A 239 -9.55 -15.17 -17.19
C ASP A 239 -10.19 -14.26 -18.25
N VAL A 240 -9.92 -12.95 -18.20
CA VAL A 240 -10.49 -11.98 -19.13
C VAL A 240 -9.65 -11.93 -20.41
N PHE A 241 -8.33 -11.87 -20.28
CA PHE A 241 -7.42 -11.94 -21.43
C PHE A 241 -7.46 -13.31 -22.11
N ALA A 242 -7.65 -14.39 -21.36
CA ALA A 242 -7.79 -15.76 -21.89
C ALA A 242 -8.90 -15.90 -22.95
N GLN A 243 -9.92 -15.03 -22.90
CA GLN A 243 -11.03 -15.04 -23.85
C GLN A 243 -10.74 -14.27 -25.15
N SER A 244 -9.64 -13.51 -25.21
CA SER A 244 -9.24 -12.70 -26.36
C SER A 244 -8.91 -13.55 -27.59
N GLU A 245 -9.03 -12.94 -28.78
CA GLU A 245 -8.63 -13.58 -30.03
C GLU A 245 -7.13 -13.91 -30.04
N THR A 246 -6.31 -13.07 -29.42
CA THR A 246 -4.87 -13.30 -29.24
C THR A 246 -4.59 -14.63 -28.54
N CYS A 247 -5.24 -14.92 -27.42
CA CYS A 247 -5.04 -16.20 -26.73
C CYS A 247 -5.51 -17.40 -27.56
N ARG A 248 -6.62 -17.26 -28.30
CA ARG A 248 -7.12 -18.32 -29.19
C ARG A 248 -6.20 -18.59 -30.38
N ALA A 249 -5.55 -17.56 -30.93
CA ALA A 249 -4.58 -17.70 -32.00
C ALA A 249 -3.29 -18.36 -31.50
N TYR A 250 -2.83 -17.99 -30.29
CA TYR A 250 -1.62 -18.56 -29.69
C TYR A 250 -1.77 -20.01 -29.23
N LEU A 251 -2.92 -20.42 -28.68
CA LEU A 251 -3.15 -21.79 -28.21
C LEU A 251 -3.38 -22.82 -29.33
N LYS A 252 -3.54 -22.36 -30.59
CA LYS A 252 -3.72 -23.23 -31.76
C LYS A 252 -2.41 -23.56 -32.50
N ASN A 253 -1.34 -22.84 -32.20
CA ASN A 253 0.02 -23.10 -32.69
C ASN A 253 0.84 -23.83 -31.61
#